data_AF-A0A968JIC4-F1
#
_entry.id   AF-A0A968JIC4-F1
#
_cell.length_a   1.000
_cell.length_b   1.000
_cell.length_c   1.000
_cell.angle_alpha   90.00
_cell.angle_beta   90.00
_cell.angle_gamma   90.00
#
_symmetry.space_group_name_H-M   'P 1'
#
loop_
_entity.id
_entity.type
_entity.pdbx_description
1 polymer ?
#
loop_
_entity_poly.entity_id
_entity_poly.type
_entity_poly.pdbx_seq_one_letter_code
_entity_poly.pdbx_strand_id
1 'polypeptide(L)' 'MFGIPLPQWLIRIDYIFYSDHWQALDARIGPWDEQSDHRPVVAELMLLTR' A
#
# COMPACT_ATOMS: atom_id res chain seq x y z
N MET A 1 11.34 -14.52 -24.05
CA MET A 1 10.91 -13.62 -22.97
C MET A 1 12.16 -13.23 -22.18
N PHE A 2 12.59 -11.97 -22.23
CA PHE A 2 13.76 -11.48 -21.48
C PHE A 2 13.26 -10.63 -20.30
N GLY A 3 13.15 -11.25 -19.13
CA GLY A 3 12.80 -10.57 -17.89
C GLY A 3 13.60 -11.17 -16.74
N ILE A 4 14.03 -10.34 -15.79
CA ILE A 4 14.66 -10.80 -14.56
C ILE A 4 13.51 -11.23 -13.63
N PRO A 5 13.44 -12.49 -13.18
CA PRO A 5 12.45 -12.90 -12.20
C PRO A 5 12.76 -12.19 -10.89
N LEU A 6 11.88 -11.26 -10.50
CA LEU A 6 11.96 -10.57 -9.23
C LEU A 6 10.96 -11.19 -8.26
N PRO A 7 11.32 -11.39 -6.99
CA PRO A 7 10.35 -11.78 -5.98
C PRO A 7 9.22 -10.75 -5.92
N GLN A 8 7.96 -11.19 -5.82
CA GLN A 8 6.81 -10.27 -5.77
C GLN A 8 6.87 -9.30 -4.58
N TRP A 9 7.63 -9.61 -3.54
CA TRP A 9 7.86 -8.74 -2.39
C TRP A 9 8.94 -7.68 -2.62
N LEU A 10 9.73 -7.78 -3.70
CA LEU A 10 10.91 -6.94 -3.92
C LEU A 10 10.55 -5.52 -4.40
N ILE A 11 9.36 -5.32 -4.97
CA ILE A 11 8.96 -4.01 -5.50
C ILE A 11 7.59 -3.62 -4.94
N ARG A 12 7.55 -2.53 -4.16
CA ARG A 12 6.32 -1.80 -3.85
C ARG A 12 6.12 -0.71 -4.90
N ILE A 13 5.03 -0.79 -5.66
CA ILE A 13 4.64 0.24 -6.64
C ILE A 13 3.33 0.97 -6.28
N ASP A 14 2.58 0.46 -5.32
CA ASP A 14 1.34 1.06 -4.83
C ASP A 14 1.58 1.82 -3.51
N TYR A 15 1.14 3.09 -3.47
CA TYR A 15 1.38 4.00 -2.34
C TYR A 15 0.14 4.84 -2.05
N ILE A 16 -0.04 5.17 -0.76
CA ILE A 16 -1.03 6.15 -0.29
C ILE A 16 -0.24 7.33 0.28
N PHE A 17 -0.28 8.47 -0.40
CA PHE A 17 0.25 9.73 0.11
C PHE A 17 -0.88 10.54 0.74
N TYR A 18 -0.58 11.25 1.83
CA TYR A 18 -1.54 12.13 2.50
C TYR A 18 -0.88 13.46 2.86
N SER A 19 -1.68 14.52 2.97
CA SER A 19 -1.19 15.85 3.39
C SER A 19 -1.02 15.94 4.90
N ASP A 20 -0.30 16.94 5.40
CA ASP A 20 -0.03 17.17 6.83
C ASP A 20 -1.28 17.37 7.71
N HIS A 21 -2.46 17.46 7.11
CA HIS A 21 -3.74 17.46 7.83
C HIS A 21 -4.13 16.08 8.36
N TRP A 22 -3.45 15.01 7.93
CA TRP A 22 -3.75 13.64 8.33
C TRP A 22 -2.59 13.02 9.11
N GLN A 23 -2.94 12.13 10.03
CA GLN A 23 -2.01 11.27 10.74
C GLN A 23 -2.32 9.81 10.40
N ALA A 24 -1.31 9.03 10.01
CA ALA A 24 -1.47 7.58 9.87
C ALA A 24 -1.48 6.91 11.25
N LEU A 25 -2.55 6.18 11.54
CA LEU A 25 -2.71 5.34 12.74
C LEU A 25 -2.21 3.92 12.50
N ASP A 26 -2.43 3.39 11.30
CA ASP A 26 -1.97 2.08 10.86
C ASP A 26 -1.66 2.07 9.36
N ALA A 27 -0.73 1.22 8.94
CA ALA A 27 -0.40 0.99 7.54
C ALA A 27 0.01 -0.48 7.33
N ARG A 28 -0.74 -1.21 6.50
CA ARG A 28 -0.54 -2.65 6.28
C ARG A 28 -0.81 -3.06 4.85
N ILE A 29 -0.29 -4.24 4.49
CA ILE A 29 -0.72 -4.95 3.29
C ILE A 29 -1.92 -5.82 3.68
N GLY A 30 -3.05 -5.63 3.01
CA GLY A 30 -4.25 -6.43 3.25
C GLY A 30 -4.11 -7.86 2.69
N PRO A 31 -5.05 -8.76 3.04
CA PRO A 31 -5.10 -10.09 2.46
C PRO A 31 -5.27 -10.00 0.94
N TRP A 32 -4.67 -10.96 0.24
CA TRP A 32 -4.90 -11.12 -1.18
C TRP A 32 -6.16 -11.96 -1.39
N ASP A 33 -7.11 -11.43 -2.15
CA ASP A 33 -8.41 -12.07 -2.41
C ASP A 33 -8.47 -12.76 -3.79
N GLU A 34 -7.33 -12.87 -4.48
CA GLU A 34 -7.18 -13.47 -5.81
C GLU A 34 -7.95 -12.75 -6.95
N GLN A 35 -8.56 -11.60 -6.68
CA GLN A 35 -9.31 -10.84 -7.69
C GLN A 35 -8.48 -9.76 -8.40
N SER A 36 -7.33 -9.39 -7.85
CA SER A 36 -6.36 -8.46 -8.43
C SER A 36 -5.00 -9.13 -8.57
N ASP A 37 -4.16 -8.70 -9.50
CA ASP A 37 -2.74 -9.08 -9.58
C ASP A 37 -1.84 -8.32 -8.59
N HIS A 38 -2.41 -7.35 -7.85
CA HIS A 38 -1.75 -6.58 -6.79
C HIS A 38 -2.32 -6.95 -5.41
N ARG A 39 -1.51 -6.73 -4.37
CA ARG A 39 -1.99 -6.78 -2.98
C ARG A 39 -2.50 -5.40 -2.54
N PRO A 40 -3.60 -5.32 -1.79
CA PRO A 40 -4.11 -4.04 -1.32
C PRO A 40 -3.16 -3.41 -0.31
N VAL A 41 -2.92 -2.10 -0.46
CA VAL A 41 -2.27 -1.26 0.55
C VAL A 41 -3.37 -0.56 1.34
N VAL A 42 -3.39 -0.75 2.66
CA VAL A 42 -4.43 -0.22 3.54
C VAL A 42 -3.80 0.71 4.57
N ALA A 43 -4.33 1.94 4.67
CA ALA A 43 -3.93 2.91 5.67
C ALA A 43 -5.16 3.35 6.49
N GLU A 44 -5.03 3.37 7.80
CA GLU A 44 -5.98 4.02 8.69
C GLU A 44 -5.48 5.43 8.98
N LEU A 45 -6.27 6.45 8.62
CA LEU A 45 -5.89 7.85 8.76
C LEU A 45 -6.86 8.58 9.69
N MET A 46 -6.30 9.40 10.58
CA MET A 46 -7.03 10.34 11.42
C MET A 46 -6.87 11.76 10.88
N LEU A 47 -7.97 12.49 10.74
CA LEU A 47 -7.92 13.90 10.39
C LEU A 47 -7.54 14.71 11.64
N LEU A 48 -6.51 15.54 11.52
CA LEU A 48 -6.10 16.44 12.58
C LEU A 48 -6.99 17.68 12.57
N THR A 49 -7.76 17.87 13.63
CA THR A 49 -8.39 19.15 13.93
C THR A 49 -7.35 20.06 14.58
N ARG A 50 -7.02 21.16 13.91
CA ARG A 50 -6.20 22.23 14.49
C ARG A 50 -6.94 22.93 15.61
#